data_AF-A0A0H3B682-F1
#
_entry.id   AF-A0A0H3B682-F1
#
_cell.length_a   1.000
_cell.length_b   1.000
_cell.length_c   1.000
_cell.angle_alpha   90.00
_cell.angle_beta   90.00
_cell.angle_gamma   90.00
#
_symmetry.space_group_name_H-M   'P 1'
#
loop_
_entity.id
_entity.type
_entity.pdbx_description
1 polymer ?
#
loop_
_entity_poly.entity_id
_entity_poly.type
_entity_poly.pdbx_seq_one_letter_code
_entity_poly.pdbx_strand_id
1 'polypeptide(L)'
;MNFIVIAAILGLIPAFIAQSKGRSFGLWWLYGALIFIVALIHSIFISGDARDIEKVKLSQGMVKCPFCAEIIKNEAIKCKHCGSDINLAIDLDASVKEFNVSDLPCELFFTRSNATFHVNDDAIKGMVDNIKKANPGIHPMNLISRHIRDVEALQSKLPGSVKNDFISRYNYWINK
;
A
#
# COMPACT_ATOMS: atom_id res chain seq x y z
N MET A 1 20.81 41.26 17.63
CA MET A 1 19.60 40.98 16.83
C MET A 1 19.92 40.78 15.34
N ASN A 2 20.57 41.73 14.65
CA ASN A 2 20.80 41.64 13.18
C ASN A 2 21.57 40.40 12.71
N PHE A 3 22.63 39.99 13.42
CA PHE A 3 23.48 38.88 12.95
C PHE A 3 22.72 37.54 12.89
N ILE A 4 21.86 37.27 13.88
CA ILE A 4 21.05 36.04 13.94
C ILE A 4 20.03 36.02 12.80
N VAL A 5 19.41 37.17 12.49
CA VAL A 5 18.45 37.29 11.38
C VAL A 5 19.14 37.05 10.03
N ILE A 6 20.33 37.63 9.83
CA ILE A 6 21.11 37.43 8.59
C ILE A 6 21.52 35.95 8.45
N ALA A 7 22.01 35.33 9.52
CA ALA A 7 22.39 33.91 9.51
C ALA A 7 21.19 33.00 9.20
N ALA A 8 20.02 33.29 9.78
CA ALA A 8 18.79 32.55 9.53
C ALA A 8 18.33 32.64 8.06
N ILE A 9 18.46 33.81 7.42
CA ILE A 9 18.13 34.01 6.01
C ILE A 9 19.15 33.28 5.11
N LEU A 10 20.45 33.42 5.40
CA LEU A 10 21.49 32.75 4.62
C LEU A 10 21.36 31.22 4.67
N GLY A 11 21.00 30.66 5.83
CA GLY A 11 20.76 29.22 6.00
C GLY A 11 19.67 28.64 5.10
N LEU A 12 18.78 29.45 4.53
CA LEU A 12 17.74 28.97 3.61
C LEU A 12 18.30 28.44 2.29
N ILE A 13 19.42 29.00 1.81
CA ILE A 13 20.02 28.61 0.53
C ILE A 13 20.47 27.13 0.54
N PRO A 14 21.37 26.68 1.43
CA PRO A 14 21.76 25.27 1.49
C PRO A 14 20.58 24.36 1.87
N ALA A 15 19.59 24.86 2.62
CA ALA A 15 18.39 24.10 2.96
C ALA A 15 17.53 23.75 1.75
N PHE A 16 17.27 24.71 0.85
CA PHE A 16 16.52 24.45 -0.38
C PHE A 16 17.29 23.55 -1.36
N ILE A 17 18.60 23.75 -1.50
CA ILE A 17 19.45 22.88 -2.32
C ILE A 17 19.38 21.44 -1.80
N ALA A 18 19.53 21.23 -0.49
CA ALA A 18 19.47 19.91 0.10
C ALA A 18 18.06 19.29 0.03
N GLN A 19 17.00 20.10 0.20
CA GLN A 19 15.61 19.65 0.06
C GLN A 19 15.32 19.15 -1.36
N SER A 20 15.80 19.85 -2.39
CA SER A 20 15.66 19.41 -3.78
C SER A 20 16.31 18.05 -4.06
N LYS A 21 17.25 17.62 -3.20
CA LYS A 21 17.98 16.34 -3.24
C LYS A 21 17.41 15.30 -2.27
N GLY A 22 16.22 15.52 -1.73
CA GLY A 22 15.53 14.59 -0.83
C GLY A 22 15.97 14.64 0.64
N ARG A 23 16.68 15.68 1.08
CA ARG A 23 17.09 15.84 2.49
C ARG A 23 16.12 16.69 3.29
N SER A 24 16.17 16.56 4.61
CA SER A 24 15.30 17.30 5.53
C SER A 24 15.66 18.79 5.55
N PHE A 25 14.68 19.64 5.20
CA PHE A 25 14.86 21.08 5.14
C PHE A 25 15.35 21.67 6.47
N GLY A 26 14.69 21.35 7.59
CA GLY A 26 14.98 21.96 8.88
C GLY A 26 16.39 21.67 9.42
N LEU A 27 16.90 20.45 9.18
CA LEU A 27 18.22 20.05 9.63
C LEU A 27 19.32 20.78 8.83
N TRP A 28 19.12 20.90 7.51
CA TRP A 28 20.03 21.64 6.64
C TRP A 28 19.95 23.16 6.83
N TRP A 29 18.77 23.69 7.17
CA TRP A 29 18.61 25.09 7.53
C TRP A 29 19.38 25.44 8.81
N LEU A 30 19.22 24.63 9.87
CA LEU A 30 19.96 24.84 11.12
C LEU A 30 21.47 24.71 10.89
N TYR A 31 21.90 23.70 10.13
CA TYR A 31 23.29 23.51 9.75
C TYR A 31 23.85 24.70 8.95
N GLY A 32 23.09 25.21 7.98
CA GLY A 32 23.45 26.37 7.18
C GLY A 32 23.46 27.69 7.97
N ALA A 33 22.56 27.84 8.94
CA ALA A 33 22.52 29.00 9.83
C ALA A 33 23.72 29.05 10.79
N LEU A 34 24.26 27.89 11.18
CA LEU A 34 25.43 27.80 12.07
C LEU A 34 26.77 27.88 11.32
N ILE A 35 26.91 27.19 10.19
CA ILE A 35 28.20 27.06 9.46
C ILE A 35 27.96 27.18 7.95
N PHE A 36 27.53 28.37 7.52
CA PHE A 36 27.06 28.64 6.16
C PHE A 36 28.02 28.16 5.04
N ILE A 37 29.31 28.51 5.12
CA ILE A 37 30.28 28.20 4.06
C ILE A 37 30.43 26.68 3.86
N VAL A 38 30.58 25.94 4.96
CA VAL A 38 30.75 24.48 4.91
C VAL A 38 29.46 23.80 4.46
N ALA A 39 28.32 24.25 4.98
CA ALA A 39 27.01 23.73 4.59
C ALA A 39 26.72 23.93 3.11
N LEU A 40 27.08 25.09 2.54
CA LEU A 40 26.89 25.38 1.13
C LEU A 40 27.70 24.43 0.24
N ILE A 41 28.99 24.23 0.53
CA ILE A 41 29.85 23.30 -0.20
C ILE A 41 29.27 21.88 -0.13
N HIS A 42 28.92 21.40 1.07
CA HIS A 42 28.33 20.08 1.25
C HIS A 42 27.00 19.93 0.49
N SER A 43 26.15 20.96 0.48
CA SER A 43 24.85 20.92 -0.22
C SER A 43 25.00 20.80 -1.74
N ILE A 44 26.06 21.36 -2.31
CA ILE A 44 26.33 21.30 -3.76
C ILE A 44 26.88 19.93 -4.15
N PHE A 45 27.86 19.41 -3.40
CA PHE A 45 28.53 18.15 -3.73
C PHE A 45 27.75 16.90 -3.35
N ILE A 46 26.83 16.97 -2.38
CA ILE A 46 26.05 15.79 -2.00
C ILE A 46 25.15 15.36 -3.16
N SER A 47 25.21 14.08 -3.54
CA SER A 47 24.25 13.49 -4.47
C SER A 47 22.94 13.21 -3.74
N GLY A 48 21.82 13.43 -4.43
CA GLY A 48 20.52 13.04 -3.89
C GLY A 48 20.40 11.52 -3.79
N ASP A 49 19.82 11.03 -2.68
CA ASP A 49 19.52 9.61 -2.53
C ASP A 49 18.25 9.32 -3.36
N ALA A 50 18.36 8.41 -4.32
CA ALA A 50 17.25 8.04 -5.21
C ALA A 50 16.02 7.59 -4.42
N ARG A 51 16.21 6.92 -3.27
CA ARG A 51 15.12 6.43 -2.42
C ARG A 51 14.41 7.56 -1.69
N ASP A 52 15.16 8.55 -1.20
CA ASP A 52 14.56 9.69 -0.52
C ASP A 52 13.82 10.61 -1.50
N ILE A 53 14.39 10.81 -2.70
CA ILE A 53 13.71 11.52 -3.80
C ILE A 53 12.41 10.81 -4.20
N GLU A 54 12.44 9.47 -4.30
CA GLU A 54 11.25 8.68 -4.59
C GLU A 54 10.17 8.87 -3.51
N LYS A 55 10.53 8.79 -2.23
CA LYS A 55 9.57 9.01 -1.12
C LYS A 55 8.93 10.38 -1.17
N VAL A 56 9.72 11.43 -1.45
CA VAL A 56 9.21 12.80 -1.56
C VAL A 56 8.22 12.91 -2.71
N LYS A 57 8.53 12.35 -3.88
CA LYS A 57 7.62 12.34 -5.04
C LYS A 57 6.32 11.60 -4.72
N LEU A 58 6.42 10.47 -4.03
CA LEU A 58 5.24 9.71 -3.59
C LEU A 58 4.37 10.51 -2.60
N SER A 59 5.00 11.21 -1.65
CA SER A 59 4.27 12.08 -0.72
C SER A 59 3.60 13.30 -1.39
N GLN A 60 4.09 13.71 -2.56
CA GLN A 60 3.51 14.77 -3.38
C GLN A 60 2.34 14.29 -4.25
N GLY A 61 1.85 13.07 -4.04
CA GLY A 61 0.74 12.51 -4.80
C GLY A 61 1.14 11.92 -6.15
N MET A 62 2.44 11.66 -6.38
CA MET A 62 2.83 10.80 -7.50
C MET A 62 2.65 9.33 -7.13
N VAL A 63 2.40 8.49 -8.12
CA VAL A 63 2.20 7.05 -7.94
C VAL A 63 3.20 6.28 -8.80
N LYS A 64 3.43 5.01 -8.45
CA LYS A 64 4.23 4.12 -9.30
C LYS A 64 3.34 3.49 -10.36
N CYS A 65 3.86 3.40 -11.58
CA CYS A 65 3.22 2.65 -12.65
C CYS A 65 3.15 1.16 -12.25
N PRO A 66 1.98 0.50 -12.31
CA PRO A 66 1.84 -0.91 -11.91
C PRO A 66 2.55 -1.88 -12.86
N PHE A 67 2.94 -1.43 -14.06
CA PHE A 67 3.57 -2.25 -15.08
C PHE A 67 5.10 -2.15 -15.11
N CYS A 68 5.64 -0.94 -14.94
CA CYS A 68 7.08 -0.68 -15.06
C CYS A 68 7.73 -0.09 -13.80
N ALA A 69 6.96 0.09 -12.72
CA ALA A 69 7.40 0.62 -11.42
C ALA A 69 7.97 2.05 -11.40
N GLU A 70 7.96 2.75 -12.54
CA GLU A 70 8.45 4.13 -12.64
C GLU A 70 7.43 5.13 -12.08
N ILE A 71 7.91 6.27 -11.56
CA ILE A 71 7.06 7.29 -10.94
C ILE A 71 6.34 8.11 -12.01
N ILE A 72 5.01 8.13 -11.90
CA ILE A 72 4.09 8.82 -12.80
C ILE A 72 3.13 9.70 -11.99
N LYS A 73 2.43 10.60 -12.70
CA LYS A 73 1.38 11.41 -12.07
C LYS A 73 0.17 10.54 -11.72
N ASN A 74 -0.55 10.87 -10.66
CA ASN A 74 -1.75 10.15 -10.27
C ASN A 74 -2.86 10.22 -11.34
N GLU A 75 -2.93 11.33 -12.08
CA GLU A 75 -3.88 11.53 -13.18
C GLU A 75 -3.43 10.90 -14.53
N ALA A 76 -2.36 10.12 -14.56
CA ALA A 76 -1.85 9.56 -15.81
C ALA A 76 -2.75 8.41 -16.32
N ILE A 77 -3.37 8.62 -17.48
CA ILE A 77 -4.15 7.59 -18.20
C ILE A 77 -3.19 6.59 -18.89
N LYS A 78 -2.08 7.09 -19.46
CA LYS A 78 -1.02 6.27 -20.06
C LYS A 78 0.33 6.56 -19.44
N CYS A 79 1.13 5.52 -19.24
CA CYS A 79 2.47 5.66 -18.70
C CYS A 79 3.41 6.27 -19.74
N LYS A 80 4.06 7.39 -19.40
CA LYS A 80 5.05 8.04 -20.29
C LYS A 80 6.34 7.24 -20.51
N HIS A 81 6.57 6.19 -19.71
CA HIS A 81 7.79 5.39 -19.75
C HIS A 81 7.60 4.08 -20.54
N CYS A 82 6.53 3.34 -20.26
CA CYS A 82 6.27 2.05 -20.89
C CYS A 82 5.09 2.06 -21.87
N GLY A 83 4.30 3.13 -21.92
CA GLY A 83 3.14 3.26 -22.83
C GLY A 83 1.87 2.51 -22.39
N SER A 84 1.92 1.75 -21.29
CA SER A 84 0.77 0.99 -20.76
C SER A 84 -0.39 1.91 -20.34
N ASP A 85 -1.61 1.44 -20.54
CA ASP A 85 -2.84 2.09 -20.04
C ASP A 85 -3.03 1.78 -18.56
N ILE A 86 -3.08 2.81 -17.72
CA ILE A 86 -3.09 2.71 -16.26
C ILE A 86 -4.53 2.77 -15.72
N ASN A 87 -5.48 3.29 -16.49
CA ASN A 87 -6.86 3.51 -16.04
C ASN A 87 -7.53 2.21 -15.60
N LEU A 88 -7.30 1.14 -16.37
CA LEU A 88 -7.76 -0.22 -16.05
C LEU A 88 -7.28 -0.71 -14.68
N ALA A 89 -6.04 -0.42 -14.31
CA ALA A 89 -5.48 -0.88 -13.04
C ALA A 89 -6.02 -0.08 -11.84
N ILE A 90 -6.37 1.19 -12.02
CA ILE A 90 -6.92 2.06 -10.96
C ILE A 90 -8.35 1.65 -10.62
N ASP A 91 -9.19 1.39 -11.64
CA ASP A 91 -10.57 0.94 -11.44
C ASP A 91 -10.61 -0.46 -10.80
N LEU A 92 -9.68 -1.33 -11.17
CA LEU A 92 -9.47 -2.64 -10.54
C LEU A 92 -9.04 -2.48 -9.07
N ASP A 93 -8.06 -1.65 -8.75
CA ASP A 93 -7.61 -1.41 -7.36
C ASP A 93 -8.70 -0.76 -6.48
N ALA A 94 -9.53 0.11 -7.06
CA ALA A 94 -10.67 0.73 -6.39
C ALA A 94 -11.76 -0.30 -6.04
N SER A 95 -12.13 -1.17 -7.00
CA SER A 95 -13.12 -2.24 -6.75
C SER A 95 -12.62 -3.31 -5.76
N VAL A 96 -11.30 -3.48 -5.66
CA VAL A 96 -10.65 -4.47 -4.79
C VAL A 96 -10.48 -3.96 -3.35
N LYS A 97 -10.29 -2.66 -3.14
CA LYS A 97 -10.23 -2.04 -1.80
C LYS A 97 -11.54 -2.10 -1.02
N GLU A 98 -12.66 -2.33 -1.70
CA GLU A 98 -14.01 -2.36 -1.12
C GLU A 98 -14.53 -3.78 -0.83
N PHE A 99 -13.71 -4.83 -1.04
CA PHE A 99 -14.08 -6.20 -0.70
C PHE A 99 -13.99 -6.44 0.81
N ASN A 100 -15.10 -6.25 1.53
CA ASN A 100 -15.24 -6.67 2.92
C ASN A 100 -15.79 -8.09 2.97
N VAL A 101 -15.02 -9.00 3.56
CA VAL A 101 -15.39 -10.41 3.77
C VAL A 101 -16.75 -10.53 4.50
N SER A 102 -17.02 -9.60 5.41
CA SER A 102 -18.24 -9.57 6.23
C SER A 102 -19.54 -9.31 5.44
N ASP A 103 -19.44 -8.81 4.21
CA ASP A 103 -20.58 -8.49 3.36
C ASP A 103 -21.04 -9.68 2.49
N LEU A 104 -20.30 -10.80 2.53
CA LEU A 104 -20.69 -11.98 1.76
C LEU A 104 -21.89 -12.68 2.41
N PRO A 105 -22.95 -12.99 1.64
CA PRO A 105 -24.08 -13.76 2.16
C PRO A 105 -23.64 -15.19 2.50
N CYS A 106 -23.97 -15.62 3.72
CA CYS A 106 -23.56 -16.94 4.24
C CYS A 106 -24.10 -18.12 3.41
N GLU A 107 -25.19 -17.91 2.67
CA GLU A 107 -25.83 -18.87 1.77
C GLU A 107 -24.92 -19.34 0.63
N LEU A 108 -23.90 -18.56 0.25
CA LEU A 108 -22.96 -18.94 -0.81
C LEU A 108 -22.06 -20.12 -0.38
N PHE A 109 -21.82 -20.29 0.92
CA PHE A 109 -20.80 -21.21 1.43
C PHE A 109 -21.35 -22.59 1.77
N PHE A 110 -22.64 -22.83 1.59
CA PHE A 110 -23.23 -24.15 1.80
C PHE A 110 -24.27 -24.48 0.73
N THR A 111 -24.41 -25.77 0.43
CA THR A 111 -25.49 -26.32 -0.38
C THR A 111 -26.34 -27.24 0.48
N ARG A 112 -27.64 -27.32 0.19
CA ARG A 112 -28.55 -28.25 0.86
C ARG A 112 -28.90 -29.38 -0.10
N SER A 113 -28.61 -30.62 0.28
CA SER A 113 -28.99 -31.83 -0.45
C SER A 113 -29.62 -32.81 0.51
N ASN A 114 -30.81 -33.37 0.21
CA ASN A 114 -31.46 -34.41 1.00
C ASN A 114 -31.46 -34.19 2.53
N ALA A 115 -31.81 -32.96 2.97
CA ALA A 115 -31.82 -32.52 4.37
C ALA A 115 -30.45 -32.42 5.08
N THR A 116 -29.33 -32.66 4.38
CA THR A 116 -27.97 -32.40 4.86
C THR A 116 -27.39 -31.13 4.24
N PHE A 117 -26.59 -30.40 5.02
CA PHE A 117 -25.84 -29.24 4.53
C PHE A 117 -24.42 -29.67 4.19
N HIS A 118 -23.94 -29.29 3.02
CA HIS A 118 -22.58 -29.53 2.56
C HIS A 118 -21.88 -28.20 2.32
N VAL A 119 -20.58 -28.13 2.58
CA VAL A 119 -19.79 -26.93 2.28
C VAL A 119 -19.64 -26.77 0.76
N ASN A 120 -19.79 -25.53 0.29
CA ASN A 120 -19.49 -25.16 -1.09
C ASN A 120 -18.01 -24.79 -1.23
N ASP A 121 -17.17 -25.76 -1.58
CA ASP A 121 -15.71 -25.59 -1.67
C ASP A 121 -15.30 -24.56 -2.76
N ASP A 122 -16.04 -24.48 -3.86
CA ASP A 122 -15.79 -23.51 -4.94
C ASP A 122 -16.01 -22.06 -4.49
N ALA A 123 -17.04 -21.83 -3.67
CA ALA A 123 -17.31 -20.51 -3.09
C ALA A 123 -16.22 -20.09 -2.09
N ILE A 124 -15.73 -21.03 -1.26
CA ILE A 124 -14.62 -20.78 -0.34
C ILE A 124 -13.34 -20.46 -1.11
N LYS A 125 -13.04 -21.23 -2.15
CA LYS A 125 -11.89 -20.98 -3.00
C LYS A 125 -11.95 -19.60 -3.66
N GLY A 126 -13.10 -19.24 -4.24
CA GLY A 126 -13.31 -17.93 -4.88
C GLY A 126 -13.14 -16.77 -3.89
N MET A 127 -13.65 -16.93 -2.66
CA MET A 127 -13.44 -15.97 -1.57
C MET A 127 -11.95 -15.82 -1.24
N VAL A 128 -11.22 -16.93 -1.07
CA VAL A 128 -9.78 -16.89 -0.76
C VAL A 128 -8.97 -16.28 -1.90
N ASP A 129 -9.30 -16.59 -3.15
CA ASP A 129 -8.64 -16.00 -4.32
C ASP A 129 -8.83 -14.48 -4.37
N ASN A 130 -10.03 -13.98 -4.02
CA ASN A 130 -10.29 -12.55 -3.91
C ASN A 130 -9.49 -11.91 -2.76
N ILE A 131 -9.39 -12.58 -1.60
CA ILE A 131 -8.56 -12.11 -0.46
C ILE A 131 -7.08 -12.00 -0.87
N LYS A 132 -6.54 -13.00 -1.58
CA LYS A 132 -5.15 -12.98 -2.08
C LYS A 132 -4.93 -11.87 -3.09
N LYS A 133 -5.86 -11.67 -4.03
CA LYS A 133 -5.80 -10.58 -5.03
C LYS A 133 -5.88 -9.20 -4.38
N ALA A 134 -6.66 -9.05 -3.32
CA ALA A 134 -6.78 -7.79 -2.57
C ALA A 134 -5.57 -7.43 -1.72
N ASN A 135 -4.64 -8.37 -1.55
CA ASN A 135 -3.48 -8.20 -0.68
C ASN A 135 -2.19 -8.69 -1.38
N PRO A 136 -1.78 -8.06 -2.49
CA PRO A 136 -0.59 -8.48 -3.22
C PRO A 136 0.67 -8.34 -2.35
N GLY A 137 1.47 -9.41 -2.28
CA GLY A 137 2.75 -9.43 -1.56
C GLY A 137 2.68 -9.73 -0.06
N ILE A 138 1.50 -10.04 0.50
CA ILE A 138 1.36 -10.48 1.90
C ILE A 138 1.50 -12.00 1.99
N HIS A 139 2.37 -12.48 2.88
CA HIS A 139 2.54 -13.91 3.14
C HIS A 139 1.24 -14.54 3.69
N PRO A 140 0.86 -15.79 3.31
CA PRO A 140 -0.38 -16.45 3.73
C PRO A 140 -0.69 -16.40 5.22
N MET A 141 0.32 -16.55 6.09
CA MET A 141 0.12 -16.45 7.54
C MET A 141 -0.35 -15.08 8.03
N ASN A 142 0.04 -14.00 7.36
CA ASN A 142 -0.37 -12.65 7.71
C ASN A 142 -1.76 -12.30 7.13
N LEU A 143 -2.23 -13.05 6.13
CA LEU A 143 -3.58 -12.94 5.58
C LEU A 143 -4.63 -13.54 6.53
N ILE A 144 -4.31 -14.69 7.14
CA ILE A 144 -5.19 -15.35 8.13
C ILE A 144 -5.44 -14.41 9.31
N SER A 145 -4.39 -13.86 9.92
CA SER A 145 -4.50 -12.99 11.10
C SER A 145 -5.25 -11.68 10.81
N ARG A 146 -5.16 -11.16 9.58
CA ARG A 146 -5.83 -9.93 9.16
C ARG A 146 -7.34 -10.09 9.02
N HIS A 147 -7.80 -11.24 8.51
CA HIS A 147 -9.22 -11.50 8.21
C HIS A 147 -9.91 -12.47 9.18
N ILE A 148 -9.21 -12.94 10.23
CA ILE A 148 -9.73 -13.94 11.17
C ILE A 148 -11.08 -13.54 11.77
N ARG A 149 -11.25 -12.27 12.17
CA ARG A 149 -12.50 -11.78 12.78
C ARG A 149 -13.67 -11.82 11.80
N ASP A 150 -13.45 -11.48 10.55
CA ASP A 150 -14.49 -11.48 9.51
C ASP A 150 -14.89 -12.91 9.14
N VAL A 151 -13.91 -13.81 9.06
CA VAL A 151 -14.12 -15.24 8.77
C VAL A 151 -14.85 -15.93 9.92
N GLU A 152 -14.52 -15.63 11.17
CA GLU A 152 -15.23 -16.12 12.36
C GLU A 152 -16.67 -15.56 12.43
N ALA A 153 -16.87 -14.29 12.06
CA ALA A 153 -18.20 -13.70 11.97
C ALA A 153 -19.08 -14.43 10.93
N LEU A 154 -18.53 -14.77 9.76
CA LEU A 154 -19.21 -15.60 8.75
C LEU A 154 -19.49 -17.01 9.29
N GLN A 155 -18.50 -17.64 9.93
CA GLN A 155 -18.66 -18.96 10.53
C GLN A 155 -19.79 -19.01 11.56
N SER A 156 -19.95 -17.94 12.36
CA SER A 156 -21.01 -17.86 13.37
C SER A 156 -22.42 -17.96 12.77
N LYS A 157 -22.61 -17.44 11.54
CA LYS A 157 -23.87 -17.40 10.79
C LYS A 157 -24.18 -18.69 10.02
N LEU A 158 -23.22 -19.61 9.90
CA LEU A 158 -23.41 -20.88 9.18
C LEU A 158 -24.18 -21.93 10.00
N PRO A 159 -24.84 -22.91 9.36
CA PRO A 159 -25.40 -24.07 10.05
C PRO A 159 -24.32 -24.85 10.81
N GLY A 160 -24.63 -25.32 12.03
CA GLY A 160 -23.65 -25.98 12.91
C GLY A 160 -22.92 -27.17 12.29
N SER A 161 -23.57 -27.91 11.37
CA SER A 161 -23.00 -29.07 10.69
C SER A 161 -21.86 -28.75 9.73
N VAL A 162 -21.76 -27.50 9.23
CA VAL A 162 -20.77 -27.09 8.23
C VAL A 162 -19.70 -26.13 8.76
N LYS A 163 -19.84 -25.63 10.00
CA LYS A 163 -18.93 -24.63 10.60
C LYS A 163 -17.46 -25.07 10.63
N ASN A 164 -17.21 -26.32 11.02
CA ASN A 164 -15.84 -26.84 11.17
C ASN A 164 -15.20 -27.19 9.81
N ASP A 165 -16.02 -27.71 8.89
CA ASP A 165 -15.57 -28.02 7.54
C ASP A 165 -15.25 -26.73 6.76
N PHE A 166 -16.06 -25.67 6.92
CA PHE A 166 -15.79 -24.35 6.34
C PHE A 166 -14.41 -23.80 6.74
N ILE A 167 -14.07 -23.80 8.04
CA ILE A 167 -12.76 -23.33 8.52
C ILE A 167 -11.61 -24.22 8.01
N SER A 168 -11.83 -25.53 7.98
CA SER A 168 -10.84 -26.48 7.47
C SER A 168 -10.52 -26.22 5.99
N ARG A 169 -11.56 -25.98 5.17
CA ARG A 169 -11.42 -25.63 3.75
C ARG A 169 -10.79 -24.26 3.54
N TYR A 170 -11.18 -23.25 4.32
CA TYR A 170 -10.56 -21.92 4.28
C TYR A 170 -9.05 -21.98 4.54
N ASN A 171 -8.65 -22.68 5.62
CA ASN A 171 -7.23 -22.86 5.97
C ASN A 171 -6.47 -23.68 4.93
N TYR A 172 -7.12 -24.62 4.25
CA TYR A 172 -6.50 -25.34 3.14
C TYR A 172 -6.23 -24.40 1.95
N TRP A 173 -7.23 -23.63 1.50
CA TRP A 173 -7.10 -22.78 0.32
C TRP A 173 -6.19 -21.57 0.54
N ILE A 174 -6.09 -21.03 1.76
CA ILE A 174 -5.22 -19.89 2.03
C ILE A 174 -3.73 -20.27 1.99
N ASN A 175 -3.39 -21.49 2.39
CA ASN A 175 -2.03 -22.02 2.44
C ASN A 175 -1.56 -22.68 1.14
N LYS A 176 -2.49 -22.94 0.22
CA LYS A 176 -2.22 -23.47 -1.12
C LYS A 176 -1.80 -22.35 -2.07
#